data_AF-A0A7J3GXI8-F1
#
_entry.id   AF-A0A7J3GXI8-F1
#
_cell.length_a   1.000
_cell.length_b   1.000
_cell.length_c   1.000
_cell.angle_alpha   90.00
_cell.angle_beta   90.00
_cell.angle_gamma   90.00
#
_symmetry.space_group_name_H-M   'P 1'
#
loop_
_entity.id
_entity.type
_entity.pdbx_description
1 polymer ?
#
loop_
_entity_poly.entity_id
_entity_poly.type
_entity_poly.pdbx_seq_one_letter_code
_entity_poly.pdbx_strand_id
1 'polypeptide(L)'
;LAQIRDITFVKAIDVLGVIYNSRSGNTRLRWRQITGTLGRLTGIASLNSIVNLLESKVITREYVEGLISSGAALAQTQGREQRESREE
;
A
#
# COMPACT_ATOMS: atom_id res chain seq x y z
N LEU A 1 9.64 -0.95 -28.58
CA LEU A 1 9.70 -1.30 -27.15
C LEU A 1 11.12 -1.05 -26.69
N ALA A 2 11.32 -0.23 -25.66
CA ALA A 2 12.64 -0.03 -25.07
C ALA A 2 12.77 -0.92 -23.83
N GLN A 3 13.92 -1.56 -23.65
CA GLN A 3 14.24 -2.34 -22.46
C GLN A 3 15.41 -1.68 -21.75
N ILE A 4 15.26 -1.41 -20.46
CA ILE A 4 16.35 -0.94 -19.59
C ILE A 4 16.42 -1.92 -18.43
N ARG A 5 17.53 -2.67 -18.35
CA ARG A 5 17.67 -3.81 -17.41
C ARG A 5 16.52 -4.80 -17.60
N ASP A 6 15.81 -5.12 -16.53
CA ASP A 6 14.65 -6.03 -16.53
C ASP A 6 13.31 -5.28 -16.71
N ILE A 7 13.36 -3.98 -17.06
CA ILE A 7 12.17 -3.14 -17.21
C ILE A 7 11.86 -2.98 -18.71
N THR A 8 10.65 -3.41 -19.09
CA THR A 8 10.11 -3.23 -20.45
C THR A 8 9.12 -2.08 -20.47
N PHE A 9 9.34 -1.10 -21.35
CA PHE A 9 8.45 0.04 -21.53
C PHE A 9 7.46 -0.22 -22.65
N VAL A 10 6.17 -0.17 -22.32
CA VAL A 10 5.05 -0.35 -23.25
C VAL A 10 4.25 0.95 -23.37
N LYS A 11 3.80 1.30 -24.58
CA LYS A 11 2.83 2.38 -24.76
C LYS A 11 1.43 1.79 -24.59
N ALA A 12 0.71 2.21 -23.57
CA ALA A 12 -0.66 1.78 -23.31
C ALA A 12 -1.61 2.98 -23.41
N ILE A 13 -2.82 2.73 -23.92
CA ILE A 13 -3.94 3.68 -23.98
C ILE A 13 -5.13 3.06 -23.25
N ASP A 14 -5.96 3.89 -22.60
CA ASP A 14 -7.18 3.46 -21.90
C ASP A 14 -6.97 2.33 -20.87
N VAL A 15 -5.96 2.50 -20.00
CA VAL A 15 -5.59 1.51 -18.99
C VAL A 15 -6.60 1.48 -17.84
N LEU A 16 -7.38 0.40 -17.75
CA LEU A 16 -8.35 0.18 -16.67
C LEU A 16 -7.73 -0.10 -15.30
N GLY A 17 -6.49 -0.62 -15.27
CA GLY A 17 -5.84 -0.97 -14.01
C GLY A 17 -4.42 -1.48 -14.15
N VAL A 18 -3.69 -1.43 -13.05
CA VAL A 18 -2.31 -1.92 -12.91
C VAL A 18 -2.23 -2.80 -11.68
N ILE A 19 -1.61 -3.97 -11.80
CA ILE A 19 -1.38 -4.90 -10.70
C ILE A 19 0.12 -5.07 -10.53
N TYR A 20 0.60 -4.85 -9.31
CA TYR A 20 1.99 -5.07 -8.92
C TYR A 20 2.08 -6.14 -7.85
N ASN A 21 2.91 -7.14 -8.10
CA ASN A 21 3.26 -8.17 -7.12
C ASN A 21 4.79 -8.18 -6.98
N SER A 22 5.28 -8.00 -5.75
CA SER A 22 6.72 -8.13 -5.50
C SER A 22 7.15 -9.59 -5.58
N ARG A 23 8.41 -9.83 -5.98
CA ARG A 23 9.02 -11.17 -5.99
C ARG A 23 8.93 -11.86 -4.62
N SER A 24 9.06 -11.09 -3.55
CA SER A 24 8.96 -11.59 -2.16
C SER A 24 7.53 -11.91 -1.71
N GLY A 25 6.49 -11.47 -2.44
CA GLY A 25 5.09 -11.63 -2.05
C GLY A 25 4.61 -10.67 -0.96
N ASN A 26 5.50 -9.91 -0.32
CA ASN A 26 5.19 -8.95 0.76
C ASN A 26 4.52 -7.66 0.25
N THR A 27 4.37 -7.49 -1.06
CA THR A 27 3.66 -6.35 -1.64
C THR A 27 2.78 -6.85 -2.78
N ARG A 28 1.48 -6.57 -2.66
CA ARG A 28 0.47 -6.83 -3.68
C ARG A 28 -0.40 -5.60 -3.78
N LEU A 29 -0.19 -4.82 -4.83
CA LEU A 29 -0.88 -3.56 -5.06
C LEU A 29 -1.70 -3.65 -6.33
N ARG A 30 -2.87 -3.03 -6.30
CA ARG A 30 -3.78 -2.93 -7.42
C ARG A 30 -4.30 -1.52 -7.52
N TRP A 31 -3.96 -0.87 -8.62
CA TRP A 31 -4.57 0.39 -9.02
C TRP A 31 -5.69 0.11 -10.03
N ARG A 32 -6.84 0.77 -9.84
CA ARG A 32 -7.97 0.70 -10.77
C ARG A 32 -8.49 2.11 -11.04
N GLN A 33 -8.76 2.39 -12.31
CA GLN A 33 -9.44 3.61 -12.72
C GLN A 33 -10.83 3.67 -12.07
N ILE A 34 -11.22 4.85 -11.61
CA ILE A 34 -12.56 5.13 -11.08
C ILE A 34 -13.29 6.03 -12.08
N THR A 35 -12.74 7.21 -12.36
CA THR A 35 -13.36 8.19 -13.26
C THR A 35 -12.29 9.03 -13.94
N GLY A 36 -12.40 9.22 -15.26
CA GLY A 36 -11.42 10.01 -16.03
C GLY A 36 -10.01 9.45 -15.83
N THR A 37 -9.06 10.29 -15.44
CA THR A 37 -7.68 9.86 -15.13
C THR A 37 -7.46 9.45 -13.67
N LEU A 38 -8.48 9.56 -12.82
CA LEU A 38 -8.39 9.22 -11.41
C LEU A 38 -8.59 7.72 -11.21
N GLY A 39 -7.80 7.15 -10.30
CA GLY A 39 -7.96 5.78 -9.87
C GLY A 39 -7.54 5.59 -8.42
N ARG A 40 -7.85 4.42 -7.88
CA ARG A 40 -7.59 4.06 -6.48
C ARG A 40 -6.59 2.93 -6.41
N LEU A 41 -5.58 3.14 -5.57
CA LEU A 41 -4.63 2.11 -5.17
C LEU A 41 -5.17 1.35 -3.95
N THR A 42 -5.12 0.03 -3.99
CA THR A 42 -5.51 -0.86 -2.90
C THR A 42 -4.50 -2.00 -2.77
N GLY A 43 -4.41 -2.61 -1.59
CA GLY A 43 -3.66 -3.83 -1.37
C GLY A 43 -2.76 -3.78 -0.15
N ILE A 44 -1.75 -4.66 -0.15
CA ILE A 44 -0.79 -4.83 0.94
C ILE A 44 0.56 -4.28 0.46
N ALA A 45 1.16 -3.42 1.27
CA ALA A 45 2.47 -2.84 1.01
C ALA A 45 3.45 -3.24 2.12
N SER A 46 4.66 -3.63 1.73
CA SER A 46 5.78 -3.69 2.67
C SER A 46 6.20 -2.27 3.07
N LEU A 47 6.95 -2.12 4.16
CA LEU A 47 7.39 -0.79 4.62
C LEU A 47 8.16 -0.02 3.54
N ASN A 48 9.06 -0.69 2.80
CA ASN A 48 9.79 -0.09 1.69
C ASN A 48 8.84 0.39 0.57
N SER A 49 7.80 -0.39 0.29
CA SER A 49 6.78 -0.01 -0.69
C SER A 49 5.99 1.21 -0.22
N ILE A 50 5.69 1.35 1.07
CA ILE A 50 5.02 2.54 1.64
C ILE A 50 5.89 3.78 1.44
N VAL A 51 7.20 3.69 1.71
CA VAL A 51 8.15 4.80 1.47
C VAL A 51 8.12 5.22 0.00
N ASN A 52 8.20 4.27 -0.94
CA ASN A 52 8.13 4.57 -2.37
C ASN A 52 6.78 5.23 -2.78
N LEU A 53 5.67 4.78 -2.20
CA LEU A 53 4.35 5.36 -2.46
C LEU A 53 4.24 6.79 -1.94
N LEU A 54 4.90 7.09 -0.81
CA LEU A 54 4.98 8.44 -0.24
C LEU A 54 5.86 9.35 -1.11
N GLU A 55 7.05 8.89 -1.50
CA GLU A 55 7.98 9.65 -2.35
C GLU A 55 7.40 9.95 -3.73
N SER A 56 6.67 8.99 -4.31
CA SER A 56 5.95 9.16 -5.58
C SER A 56 4.64 9.94 -5.45
N LYS A 57 4.28 10.41 -4.24
CA LYS A 57 3.06 11.17 -3.93
C LYS A 57 1.76 10.43 -4.26
N VAL A 58 1.80 9.11 -4.31
CA VAL A 58 0.60 8.27 -4.46
C VAL A 58 -0.19 8.22 -3.15
N ILE A 59 0.49 8.31 -2.01
CA ILE A 59 -0.10 8.50 -0.68
C ILE A 59 0.53 9.73 -0.02
N THR A 60 -0.16 10.32 0.95
CA THR A 60 0.32 11.50 1.67
C THR A 60 0.93 11.13 3.02
N ARG A 61 1.69 12.07 3.61
CA ARG A 61 2.29 11.89 4.93
C ARG A 61 1.22 11.73 6.01
N GLU A 62 0.17 12.54 5.93
CA GLU A 62 -0.95 12.56 6.87
C GLU A 62 -1.69 11.21 6.87
N TYR A 63 -1.80 10.59 5.69
CA TYR A 63 -2.38 9.25 5.56
C TYR A 63 -1.53 8.20 6.31
N VAL A 64 -0.20 8.25 6.17
CA VAL A 64 0.71 7.33 6.86
C VAL A 64 0.69 7.56 8.37
N GLU A 65 0.70 8.81 8.82
CA GLU A 65 0.59 9.17 10.24
C GLU A 65 -0.72 8.69 10.85
N GLY A 66 -1.83 8.81 10.12
CA GLY A 66 -3.12 8.26 10.51
C GLY A 66 -3.10 6.74 10.62
N LEU A 67 -2.44 6.04 9.70
CA LEU A 67 -2.27 4.59 9.77
C LEU A 67 -1.48 4.14 11.00
N ILE A 68 -0.37 4.83 11.31
CA ILE A 68 0.47 4.52 12.47
C ILE A 68 -0.32 4.75 13.77
N SER A 69 -1.02 5.88 13.86
CA SER A 69 -1.85 6.22 15.02
C SER A 69 -2.96 5.18 15.23
N SER A 70 -3.61 4.75 14.15
CA SER A 70 -4.66 3.72 14.21
C SER A 70 -4.11 2.35 14.60
N GLY A 71 -2.95 1.97 14.05
CA GLY A 71 -2.28 0.71 14.39
C GLY A 71 -1.82 0.68 15.85
N ALA A 72 -1.31 1.80 16.36
CA ALA A 72 -0.92 1.95 17.76
C ALA A 72 -2.13 1.83 18.70
N ALA A 73 -3.27 2.43 18.34
CA ALA A 73 -4.51 2.30 19.10
C ALA A 73 -5.00 0.84 19.18
N LEU A 74 -4.98 0.12 18.06
CA LEU A 74 -5.39 -1.30 18.01
C LEU A 74 -4.47 -2.21 18.84
N ALA A 75 -3.16 -1.94 18.85
CA ALA A 75 -2.20 -2.70 19.66
C ALA A 75 -2.41 -2.48 21.17
N GLN A 76 -2.80 -1.27 21.59
CA GLN A 76 -3.08 -0.95 22.99
C GLN A 76 -4.36 -1.63 23.50
N THR A 77 -5.41 -1.69 22.68
CA THR A 77 -6.66 -2.39 23.03
C THR A 77 -6.43 -3.88 23.24
N GLN A 78 -5.70 -4.54 22.33
CA GLN A 78 -5.38 -5.97 22.46
C GLN A 78 -4.48 -6.28 23.66
N GLY A 79 -3.53 -5.39 23.97
CA GLY A 79 -2.68 -5.54 25.16
C GLY A 79 -3.44 -5.37 26.47
N ARG A 80 -4.54 -4.61 26.46
CA ARG A 80 -5.42 -4.42 27.63
C ARG A 80 -6.34 -5.62 27.86
N GLU A 81 -6.99 -6.10 26.79
CA GLU A 81 -7.86 -7.29 26.84
C GLU A 81 -7.09 -8.57 27.24
N GLN A 82 -5.83 -8.73 26.80
CA GLN A 82 -4.97 -9.86 27.21
C GLN A 82 -4.47 -9.78 28.66
N ARG A 83 -4.46 -8.59 29.27
CA ARG A 83 -4.11 -8.44 30.69
C ARG A 83 -5.32 -8.72 31.58
N GLU A 84 -6.49 -8.20 31.22
CA GLU A 84 -7.73 -8.42 31.96
C GLU A 84 -8.15 -9.92 31.95
N SER A 85 -7.92 -10.64 30.85
CA SER A 85 -8.17 -12.09 30.75
C SER A 85 -7.12 -13.01 31.40
N ARG A 86 -6.02 -12.46 31.92
CA ARG A 86 -5.02 -13.20 32.72
C ARG A 86 -5.20 -13.01 34.22
N GLU A 87 -6.07 -12.09 34.64
CA GLU A 87 -6.33 -11.74 36.04
C GLU A 87 -7.64 -12.34 36.57
N GLU A 88 -8.42 -13.05 35.73
CA GLU A 88 -9.54 -13.94 36.09
C GLU A 88 -9.11 -15.42 36.16
#